data_AF-A0A4Q3TS99-F1
#
_entry.id   AF-A0A4Q3TS99-F1
#
_cell.length_a   1.000
_cell.length_b   1.000
_cell.length_c   1.000
_cell.angle_alpha   90.00
_cell.angle_beta   90.00
_cell.angle_gamma   90.00
#
_symmetry.space_group_name_H-M   'P 1'
#
loop_
_entity.id
_entity.type
_entity.pdbx_description
1 polymer ?
#
loop_
_entity_poly.entity_id
_entity_poly.type
_entity_poly.pdbx_seq_one_letter_code
_entity_poly.pdbx_strand_id
1 'polypeptide(L)' 'MPDVPSEFRYKRVLLKVSGEVLMGDQGYGIDMKTVASVAGAIADVAREGVEICLV' A
#
# COMPACT_ATOMS: atom_id res chain seq x y z
N MET A 1 13.26 19.14 -10.31
CA MET A 1 11.82 19.22 -9.98
C MET A 1 11.71 19.98 -8.68
N PRO A 2 10.98 21.11 -8.62
CA PRO A 2 10.89 21.93 -7.43
C PRO A 2 10.05 21.21 -6.37
N ASP A 3 10.44 21.39 -5.10
CA ASP A 3 9.74 20.89 -3.92
C ASP A 3 8.37 21.57 -3.85
N VAL A 4 7.32 20.87 -4.28
CA VAL A 4 5.94 21.23 -3.98
C VAL A 4 5.70 20.80 -2.54
N PRO A 5 5.13 21.64 -1.65
CA PRO A 5 4.79 21.22 -0.30
C PRO A 5 3.84 20.02 -0.38
N SER A 6 4.34 18.87 0.02
CA SER A 6 3.57 17.62 0.08
C SER A 6 2.69 17.67 1.32
N GLU A 7 1.38 17.45 1.16
CA GLU A 7 0.46 17.25 2.29
C GLU A 7 0.88 16.04 3.14
N PHE A 8 1.54 15.06 2.49
CA PHE A 8 2.14 13.91 3.15
C PHE A 8 3.49 14.25 3.77
N ARG A 9 3.69 13.78 5.01
CA ARG A 9 4.97 13.88 5.73
C ARG A 9 6.14 13.23 4.98
N TYR A 10 5.87 12.20 4.17
CA TYR A 10 6.88 11.44 3.45
C TYR A 10 6.55 11.37 1.96
N LYS A 11 7.54 11.70 1.13
CA LYS A 11 7.43 11.58 -0.33
C LYS A 11 7.57 10.12 -0.82
N ARG A 12 8.35 9.30 -0.10
CA ARG A 12 8.63 7.91 -0.44
C ARG A 12 8.62 7.04 0.79
N VAL A 13 8.04 5.84 0.68
CA VAL A 13 7.97 4.86 1.77
C VAL A 13 8.29 3.44 1.28
N LEU A 14 8.81 2.63 2.19
CA LEU A 14 8.86 1.18 2.07
C LEU A 14 7.72 0.61 2.93
N LEU A 15 6.66 0.11 2.29
CA LEU A 15 5.52 -0.47 2.95
C LEU A 15 5.70 -1.98 3.05
N LYS A 16 5.99 -2.45 4.27
CA LYS A 16 6.00 -3.88 4.57
C LYS A 16 4.58 -4.38 4.83
N VAL A 17 4.18 -5.44 4.14
CA VAL A 17 2.91 -6.13 4.32
C VAL A 17 3.18 -7.52 4.91
N SER A 18 2.38 -7.94 5.90
CA SER A 18 2.48 -9.31 6.43
C SER A 18 1.73 -10.28 5.52
N GLY A 19 2.29 -11.47 5.29
CA GLY A 19 1.61 -12.52 4.53
C GLY A 19 0.27 -12.90 5.15
N GLU A 20 0.19 -12.88 6.49
CA GLU A 20 -1.03 -13.14 7.26
C GLU A 20 -2.15 -12.13 6.95
N VAL A 21 -1.81 -10.89 6.61
CA VAL A 21 -2.81 -9.88 6.24
C VAL A 21 -3.47 -10.25 4.92
N LEU A 22 -2.75 -10.88 3.99
CA LEU A 22 -3.28 -11.27 2.68
C LEU A 22 -4.17 -12.52 2.74
N MET A 23 -4.21 -13.22 3.87
CA MET A 23 -5.01 -14.44 4.06
C MET A 23 -6.48 -14.11 4.38
N GLY A 24 -6.80 -12.89 4.81
CA GLY A 24 -8.16 -12.52 5.23
C GLY A 24 -8.65 -13.42 6.37
N ASP A 25 -9.88 -13.93 6.25
CA ASP A 25 -10.47 -14.87 7.21
C ASP A 25 -10.01 -16.33 6.99
N GLN A 26 -9.13 -16.58 6.00
CA GLN A 26 -8.66 -17.92 5.68
C GLN A 26 -7.46 -18.32 6.56
N GLY A 27 -7.37 -19.61 6.89
CA GLY A 27 -6.24 -20.16 7.65
C GLY A 27 -4.98 -20.43 6.83
N TYR A 28 -5.05 -20.32 5.50
CA TYR A 28 -3.91 -20.48 4.58
C TYR A 28 -4.23 -19.85 3.21
N GLY A 29 -3.19 -19.51 2.44
CA GLY A 29 -3.32 -19.06 1.05
C GLY A 29 -3.39 -17.54 0.90
N ILE A 30 -4.05 -17.07 -0.16
CA ILE A 30 -4.23 -15.65 -0.45
C ILE A 30 -5.72 -15.41 -0.70
N ASP A 31 -6.32 -14.55 0.12
CA ASP A 31 -7.67 -14.06 -0.12
C ASP A 31 -7.63 -12.87 -1.09
N MET A 32 -8.08 -13.12 -2.33
CA MET A 32 -8.06 -12.13 -3.40
C MET A 32 -8.92 -10.90 -3.08
N LYS A 33 -9.94 -11.03 -2.22
CA LYS A 33 -10.75 -9.89 -1.77
C LYS A 33 -9.91 -8.96 -0.89
N THR A 34 -9.17 -9.51 0.07
CA THR A 34 -8.27 -8.75 0.92
C THR A 34 -7.13 -8.13 0.12
N VAL A 35 -6.56 -8.85 -0.84
CA VAL A 35 -5.57 -8.29 -1.79
C VAL A 35 -6.13 -7.08 -2.53
N ALA A 36 -7.34 -7.19 -3.09
CA ALA A 36 -7.96 -6.08 -3.83
C ALA A 36 -8.18 -4.86 -2.93
N SER A 37 -8.58 -5.07 -1.67
CA SER A 37 -8.75 -3.98 -0.69
C SER A 37 -7.42 -3.29 -0.39
N VAL A 38 -6.36 -4.05 -0.12
CA VAL A 38 -5.02 -3.51 0.19
C VAL A 38 -4.45 -2.78 -1.03
N ALA A 39 -4.56 -3.37 -2.22
CA ALA A 39 -4.11 -2.77 -3.46
C ALA A 39 -4.87 -1.46 -3.79
N GLY A 40 -6.18 -1.40 -3.50
CA GLY A 40 -6.97 -0.18 -3.65
C GLY A 40 -6.44 0.96 -2.80
N ALA A 41 -6.24 0.72 -1.50
CA ALA A 41 -5.69 1.72 -0.59
C ALA A 41 -4.29 2.20 -0.99
N ILE A 42 -3.42 1.27 -1.43
CA ILE A 42 -2.08 1.62 -1.93
C ILE A 42 -2.18 2.48 -3.20
N ALA A 43 -3.07 2.12 -4.13
CA ALA A 43 -3.27 2.85 -5.37
C ALA A 43 -3.79 4.26 -5.13
N ASP A 44 -4.68 4.46 -4.15
CA ASP A 44 -5.19 5.78 -3.79
C ASP A 44 -4.04 6.70 -3.35
N VAL A 45 -3.21 6.26 -2.40
CA VAL A 45 -2.04 7.01 -1.91
C VAL A 45 -0.99 7.24 -3.01
N ALA A 46 -0.77 6.26 -3.89
CA ALA A 46 0.14 6.39 -5.02
C ALA A 46 -0.34 7.45 -6.04
N ARG A 47 -1.65 7.56 -6.28
CA ARG A 47 -2.22 8.59 -7.17
C ARG A 47 -2.06 10.00 -6.63
N GLU A 48 -1.95 10.15 -5.32
CA GLU A 48 -1.64 11.44 -4.66
C GLU A 48 -0.15 11.82 -4.75
N GLY A 49 0.68 10.97 -5.39
CA GLY A 49 2.07 11.28 -5.72
C GLY A 49 3.11 10.74 -4.75
N VAL A 50 2.71 9.92 -3.77
CA VAL A 50 3.64 9.21 -2.88
C VAL A 50 4.25 8.01 -3.59
N GLU A 51 5.58 7.88 -3.49
CA GLU A 51 6.31 6.76 -4.08
C GLU A 51 6.35 5.58 -3.10
N ILE A 52 5.81 4.43 -3.49
CA ILE A 52 5.63 3.27 -2.59
C ILE A 52 6.42 2.08 -3.12
N CYS A 53 7.29 1.51 -2.28
CA CYS A 53 7.90 0.19 -2.47
C CYS A 53 7.22 -0.82 -1.53
N LEU A 54 6.92 -2.02 -2.02
CA LEU A 54 6.23 -3.06 -1.24
C LEU A 54 7.20 -4.20 -0.87
N VAL A 55 7.08 -4.70 0.36
CA VAL A 55 7.84 -5.87 0.88
C VAL A 55 6.90 -6.84 1.58
#